data_AF-A0A7I9XRU8-F1
#
_entry.id   AF-A0A7I9XRU8-F1
#
_cell.length_a   1.000
_cell.length_b   1.000
_cell.length_c   1.000
_cell.angle_alpha   90.00
_cell.angle_beta   90.00
_cell.angle_gamma   90.00
#
_symmetry.space_group_name_H-M   'P 1'
#
loop_
_entity.id
_entity.type
_entity.pdbx_description
1 polymer ?
#
loop_
_entity_poly.entity_id
_entity_poly.type
_entity_poly.pdbx_seq_one_letter_code
_entity_poly.pdbx_strand_id
1 'polypeptide(L)'
;MTAAQMAMLLARNVEKIAGHEDAGQCYRDIKRLIDDIERRINRPKPPRFLGPCPHLVGRRKACATQLVAPRDATEVRCPACKTLHSVDHLVELLRNHLLYEPLSAVQIIGSRVSELPGALEQLGEHLPRSTFYSWCKRGWLKPRSYQTRSGVRLPERQSDSDEPMYWLADVYTLIEETRADKTA
;
A
#
# COMPACT_ATOMS: atom_id res chain seq x y z
N MET A 1 11.15 34.96 18.15
CA MET A 1 11.25 35.23 16.70
C MET A 1 10.49 34.14 15.96
N THR A 2 9.49 34.48 15.15
CA THR A 2 8.66 33.51 14.41
C THR A 2 9.32 33.09 13.09
N ALA A 3 8.85 32.01 12.46
CA ALA A 3 9.33 31.58 11.14
C ALA A 3 9.18 32.68 10.07
N ALA A 4 8.07 33.42 10.09
CA ALA A 4 7.84 34.56 9.20
C ALA A 4 8.85 35.69 9.44
N GLN A 5 9.17 35.98 10.71
CA GLN A 5 10.17 36.99 11.06
C GLN A 5 11.58 36.57 10.60
N MET A 6 11.94 35.29 10.74
CA MET A 6 13.21 34.76 10.23
C MET A 6 13.32 34.83 8.71
N ALA A 7 12.26 34.45 7.99
CA ALA A 7 12.23 34.52 6.53
C ALA A 7 12.40 35.95 6.01
N MET A 8 11.71 36.91 6.63
CA MET A 8 11.86 38.33 6.31
C MET A 8 13.27 38.86 6.59
N LEU A 9 13.93 38.35 7.63
CA LEU A 9 15.29 38.73 7.99
C LEU A 9 16.31 38.17 6.98
N LEU A 10 16.13 36.94 6.51
CA LEU A 10 16.91 36.36 5.42
C LEU A 10 16.69 37.13 4.10
N ALA A 11 15.44 37.44 3.75
CA ALA A 11 15.09 38.17 2.53
C ALA A 11 15.69 39.58 2.49
N ARG A 12 15.85 40.24 3.65
CA ARG A 12 16.47 41.57 3.75
C ARG A 12 18.00 41.54 3.66
N ASN A 13 18.64 40.37 3.76
CA ASN A 13 20.10 40.24 3.81
C ASN A 13 20.67 39.35 2.69
N VAL A 14 19.92 39.17 1.59
CA VAL A 14 20.29 38.26 0.49
C VAL A 14 21.68 38.58 -0.09
N GLU A 15 22.00 39.85 -0.32
CA GLU A 15 23.32 40.25 -0.85
C GLU A 15 24.47 39.90 0.10
N LYS A 16 24.27 40.07 1.41
CA LYS A 16 25.27 39.71 2.43
C LYS A 16 25.47 38.20 2.51
N ILE A 17 24.39 37.44 2.39
CA ILE A 17 24.44 35.97 2.35
C ILE A 17 25.17 35.50 1.09
N ALA A 18 24.89 36.11 -0.06
CA ALA A 18 25.51 35.76 -1.34
C ALA A 18 27.02 36.03 -1.38
N GLY A 19 27.49 37.07 -0.68
CA GLY A 19 28.91 37.41 -0.57
C GLY A 19 29.69 36.61 0.48
N HIS A 20 29.03 35.75 1.26
CA HIS A 20 29.67 34.96 2.32
C HIS A 20 30.29 33.68 1.75
N GLU A 21 31.43 33.23 2.29
CA GLU A 21 32.11 32.00 1.85
C GLU A 21 31.22 30.75 1.95
N ASP A 22 30.35 30.71 2.96
CA ASP A 22 29.39 29.63 3.20
C ASP A 22 28.06 29.75 2.43
N ALA A 23 27.91 30.70 1.50
CA ALA A 23 26.65 30.93 0.77
C ALA A 23 26.09 29.64 0.14
N GLY A 24 26.97 28.80 -0.42
CA GLY A 24 26.60 27.53 -1.03
C GLY A 24 26.04 26.51 -0.03
N GLN A 25 26.55 26.50 1.21
CA GLN A 25 26.02 25.64 2.27
C GLN A 25 24.64 26.13 2.73
N CYS A 26 24.51 27.45 2.93
CA CYS A 26 23.23 28.08 3.27
C CYS A 26 22.14 27.74 2.25
N TYR A 27 22.46 27.82 0.95
CA TYR A 27 21.53 27.41 -0.12
C TYR A 27 21.10 25.95 -0.01
N ARG A 28 22.04 25.01 0.17
CA ARG A 28 21.72 23.57 0.29
C ARG A 28 20.84 23.28 1.49
N ASP A 29 21.06 23.96 2.61
CA ASP A 29 20.29 23.76 3.84
C ASP A 29 18.85 24.26 3.68
N ILE A 30 18.67 25.47 3.15
CA ILE A 30 17.34 26.02 2.86
C ILE A 30 16.62 25.15 1.83
N LYS A 31 17.31 24.74 0.76
CA LYS A 31 16.72 23.87 -0.26
C LYS A 31 16.28 22.54 0.32
N ARG A 32 17.10 21.89 1.14
CA ARG A 32 16.75 20.63 1.82
C ARG A 32 15.52 20.79 2.72
N LEU A 33 15.43 21.89 3.47
CA LEU A 33 14.26 22.18 4.30
C LEU A 33 12.99 22.37 3.46
N ILE A 34 13.07 23.09 2.34
CA ILE A 34 11.96 23.24 1.40
C ILE A 34 11.56 21.88 0.84
N ASP A 35 12.51 21.11 0.31
CA ASP A 35 12.27 19.78 -0.26
C ASP A 35 11.62 18.84 0.79
N ASP A 36 12.02 18.92 2.06
CA ASP A 36 11.42 18.14 3.16
C ASP A 36 10.00 18.60 3.52
N ILE A 37 9.73 19.91 3.52
CA ILE A 37 8.38 20.45 3.70
C ILE A 37 7.48 20.02 2.55
N GLU A 38 7.95 20.16 1.31
CA GLU A 38 7.24 19.73 0.12
C GLU A 38 6.95 18.24 0.15
N ARG A 39 7.90 17.38 0.55
CA ARG A 39 7.67 15.93 0.72
C ARG A 39 6.68 15.60 1.83
N ARG A 40 6.54 16.43 2.85
CA ARG A 40 5.53 16.22 3.92
C ARG A 40 4.14 16.63 3.46
N ILE A 41 4.03 17.71 2.69
CA ILE A 41 2.78 18.20 2.12
C ILE A 41 2.33 17.27 0.98
N ASN A 42 3.21 17.07 0.00
CA ASN A 42 3.03 16.22 -1.17
C ASN A 42 3.62 14.83 -0.91
N ARG A 43 3.16 14.17 0.17
CA ARG A 43 3.69 12.85 0.54
C ARG A 43 3.55 11.90 -0.66
N PRO A 44 4.66 11.37 -1.23
CA PRO A 44 4.57 10.45 -2.34
C PRO A 44 3.82 9.21 -1.88
N LYS A 45 2.85 8.76 -2.68
CA LYS A 45 2.12 7.53 -2.39
C LYS A 45 3.14 6.38 -2.29
N PRO A 46 3.06 5.53 -1.27
CA PRO A 46 3.97 4.41 -1.15
C PRO A 46 3.91 3.54 -2.42
N PRO A 47 5.05 3.00 -2.88
CA PRO A 47 5.08 2.06 -4.01
C PRO A 47 4.09 0.92 -3.78
N ARG A 48 3.45 0.46 -4.85
CA ARG A 48 2.58 -0.71 -4.80
C ARG A 48 3.41 -1.99 -4.82
N PHE A 49 2.97 -2.96 -4.03
CA PHE A 49 3.48 -4.31 -4.05
C PHE A 49 2.84 -5.06 -5.23
N LEU A 50 3.67 -5.77 -6.00
CA LEU A 50 3.27 -6.47 -7.22
C LEU A 50 3.40 -7.99 -7.11
N GLY A 51 3.71 -8.50 -5.91
CA GLY A 51 3.94 -9.92 -5.69
C GLY A 51 5.35 -10.40 -6.06
N PRO A 52 5.58 -11.72 -5.94
CA PRO A 52 6.86 -12.33 -6.28
C PRO A 52 7.06 -12.43 -7.80
N CYS A 53 8.31 -12.25 -8.25
CA CYS A 53 8.67 -12.40 -9.65
C CYS A 53 8.35 -13.82 -10.18
N PRO A 54 7.52 -13.96 -11.23
CA PRO A 54 7.11 -15.26 -11.76
C PRO A 54 8.14 -15.88 -12.71
N HIS A 55 9.20 -15.16 -13.08
CA HIS A 55 10.17 -15.62 -14.07
C HIS A 55 10.89 -16.90 -13.61
N LEU A 56 10.94 -17.91 -14.48
CA LEU A 56 11.62 -19.17 -14.21
C LEU A 56 13.13 -19.04 -14.44
N VAL A 57 13.92 -19.21 -13.38
CA VAL A 57 15.40 -19.20 -13.43
C VAL A 57 16.01 -20.59 -13.56
N GLY A 58 15.17 -21.63 -13.64
CA GLY A 58 15.55 -23.03 -13.81
C GLY A 58 14.32 -23.89 -14.13
N ARG A 59 14.50 -25.22 -14.28
CA ARG A 59 13.45 -26.12 -14.81
C ARG A 59 12.09 -26.05 -14.07
N ARG A 60 12.07 -25.71 -12.78
CA ARG A 60 10.84 -25.55 -11.97
C ARG A 60 10.95 -24.51 -10.84
N LYS A 61 11.88 -23.56 -10.93
CA LYS A 61 12.13 -22.58 -9.86
C LYS A 61 11.85 -21.17 -10.36
N ALA A 62 10.83 -20.53 -9.80
CA ALA A 62 10.58 -19.11 -10.00
C ALA A 62 11.63 -18.28 -9.25
N CYS A 63 11.93 -17.10 -9.78
CA CYS A 63 12.83 -16.12 -9.18
C CYS A 63 12.33 -15.69 -7.80
N ALA A 64 11.00 -15.53 -7.64
CA ALA A 64 10.31 -15.23 -6.38
C ALA A 64 10.74 -13.93 -5.66
N THR A 65 11.57 -13.10 -6.28
CA THR A 65 11.96 -11.80 -5.74
C THR A 65 10.75 -10.89 -5.66
N GLN A 66 10.53 -10.27 -4.50
CA GLN A 66 9.40 -9.37 -4.29
C GLN A 66 9.52 -8.12 -5.16
N LEU A 67 8.49 -7.86 -5.97
CA LEU A 67 8.45 -6.73 -6.88
C LEU A 67 7.62 -5.59 -6.27
N VAL A 68 8.17 -4.39 -6.36
CA VAL A 68 7.50 -3.14 -5.99
C VAL A 68 7.69 -2.14 -7.12
N ALA A 69 6.68 -1.32 -7.37
CA ALA A 69 6.76 -0.29 -8.39
C ALA A 69 5.99 0.97 -7.95
N PRO A 70 6.35 2.16 -8.49
CA PRO A 70 5.50 3.33 -8.43
C PRO A 70 4.06 3.02 -8.91
N ARG A 71 3.07 3.78 -8.44
CA ARG A 71 1.66 3.50 -8.75
C ARG A 71 1.29 3.79 -10.21
N ASP A 72 2.05 4.64 -10.87
CA ASP A 72 1.95 5.04 -12.28
C ASP A 72 2.83 4.21 -13.22
N ALA A 73 3.67 3.31 -12.68
CA ALA A 73 4.51 2.45 -13.50
C ALA A 73 3.69 1.40 -14.26
N THR A 74 3.91 1.31 -15.57
CA THR A 74 3.33 0.27 -16.45
C THR A 74 4.22 -0.96 -16.57
N GLU A 75 5.53 -0.80 -16.30
CA GLU A 75 6.53 -1.86 -16.33
C GLU A 75 7.43 -1.83 -15.10
N VAL A 76 7.93 -3.00 -14.70
CA VAL A 76 8.91 -3.14 -13.63
C VAL A 76 10.00 -4.13 -14.03
N ARG A 77 11.26 -3.78 -13.76
CA ARG A 77 12.39 -4.69 -13.95
C ARG A 77 12.72 -5.40 -12.64
N CYS A 78 12.74 -6.73 -12.66
CA CYS A 78 13.13 -7.52 -11.50
C CYS A 78 14.58 -7.20 -11.10
N PRO A 79 14.88 -6.85 -9.83
CA PRO A 79 16.23 -6.50 -9.43
C PRO A 79 17.18 -7.71 -9.43
N ALA A 80 16.66 -8.94 -9.31
CA ALA A 80 17.44 -10.17 -9.28
C ALA A 80 17.69 -10.76 -10.69
N CYS A 81 16.64 -11.21 -11.38
CA CYS A 81 16.78 -11.85 -12.71
C CYS A 81 16.82 -10.85 -13.88
N LYS A 82 16.60 -9.56 -13.63
CA LYS A 82 16.60 -8.47 -14.62
C LYS A 82 15.52 -8.56 -15.70
N THR A 83 14.62 -9.54 -15.63
CA THR A 83 13.44 -9.65 -16.49
C THR A 83 12.54 -8.44 -16.34
N LEU A 84 12.04 -7.92 -17.46
CA LEU A 84 11.06 -6.85 -17.52
C LEU A 84 9.65 -7.47 -17.46
N HIS A 85 8.79 -6.93 -16.62
CA HIS A 85 7.43 -7.41 -16.43
C HIS A 85 6.43 -6.28 -16.65
N SER A 86 5.33 -6.60 -17.33
CA SER A 86 4.13 -5.75 -17.33
C SER A 86 3.53 -5.72 -15.93
N VAL A 87 3.26 -4.52 -15.43
CA VAL A 87 2.67 -4.37 -14.10
C VAL A 87 1.23 -4.86 -14.07
N ASP A 88 0.45 -4.64 -15.12
CA ASP A 88 -0.94 -5.12 -15.19
C ASP A 88 -1.01 -6.64 -15.10
N HIS A 89 -0.12 -7.34 -15.79
CA HIS A 89 -0.03 -8.80 -15.70
C HIS A 89 0.35 -9.27 -14.29
N LEU A 90 1.29 -8.59 -13.62
CA LEU A 90 1.66 -8.93 -12.24
C LEU A 90 0.51 -8.69 -11.26
N VAL A 91 -0.25 -7.60 -11.44
CA VAL A 91 -1.43 -7.29 -10.63
C VAL A 91 -2.50 -8.35 -10.82
N GLU A 92 -2.72 -8.83 -12.04
CA GLU A 92 -3.65 -9.93 -12.32
C GLU A 92 -3.21 -11.24 -11.65
N LEU A 93 -1.93 -11.60 -11.76
CA LEU A 93 -1.38 -12.78 -11.07
C LEU A 93 -1.53 -12.68 -9.55
N LEU A 94 -1.21 -11.51 -8.98
CA LEU A 94 -1.37 -11.25 -7.57
C LEU A 94 -2.84 -11.34 -7.15
N ARG A 95 -3.76 -10.75 -7.92
CA ARG A 95 -5.21 -10.84 -7.68
C ARG A 95 -5.63 -12.30 -7.63
N ASN A 96 -5.30 -13.09 -8.65
CA ASN A 96 -5.67 -14.49 -8.75
C ASN A 96 -5.12 -15.34 -7.59
N HIS A 97 -3.90 -15.04 -7.13
CA HIS A 97 -3.32 -15.70 -5.97
C HIS A 97 -4.10 -15.39 -4.67
N LEU A 98 -4.51 -14.14 -4.49
CA LEU A 98 -5.19 -13.67 -3.28
C LEU A 98 -6.68 -14.02 -3.23
N LEU A 99 -7.33 -14.38 -4.36
CA LEU A 99 -8.78 -14.62 -4.42
C LEU A 99 -9.27 -15.60 -3.35
N TYR A 100 -8.55 -16.70 -3.16
CA TYR A 100 -8.92 -17.80 -2.26
C TYR A 100 -7.92 -17.99 -1.10
N GLU A 101 -7.04 -17.01 -0.90
CA GLU A 101 -6.17 -17.02 0.26
C GLU A 101 -6.96 -16.52 1.48
N PRO A 102 -6.92 -17.23 2.63
CA PRO A 102 -7.48 -16.71 3.87
C PRO A 102 -6.72 -15.48 4.34
N LEU A 103 -7.39 -14.32 4.30
CA LEU A 103 -6.84 -13.02 4.67
C LEU A 103 -7.62 -12.43 5.84
N SER A 104 -6.91 -11.80 6.77
CA SER A 104 -7.56 -11.07 7.86
C SER A 104 -8.20 -9.76 7.36
N ALA A 105 -9.07 -9.16 8.17
CA ALA A 105 -9.67 -7.87 7.84
C ALA A 105 -8.59 -6.81 7.56
N VAL A 106 -7.52 -6.76 8.38
CA VAL A 106 -6.42 -5.81 8.18
C VAL A 106 -5.70 -6.06 6.85
N GLN A 107 -5.52 -7.32 6.45
CA GLN A 107 -4.90 -7.66 5.17
C GLN A 107 -5.77 -7.27 3.97
N ILE A 108 -7.10 -7.30 4.09
CA ILE A 108 -8.02 -6.94 2.99
C ILE A 108 -8.21 -5.42 2.87
N ILE A 109 -8.59 -4.75 3.97
CA ILE A 109 -8.99 -3.33 3.99
C ILE A 109 -7.92 -2.39 4.59
N GLY A 110 -6.75 -2.91 4.93
CA GLY A 110 -5.63 -2.14 5.47
C GLY A 110 -5.81 -1.78 6.95
N SER A 111 -4.70 -1.35 7.56
CA SER A 111 -4.66 -0.98 8.98
C SER A 111 -5.27 0.41 9.24
N ARG A 112 -5.87 0.58 10.42
CA ARG A 112 -6.28 1.90 10.93
C ARG A 112 -5.12 2.66 11.58
N VAL A 113 -4.14 1.94 12.11
CA VAL A 113 -3.07 2.49 12.95
C VAL A 113 -1.78 2.68 12.16
N SER A 114 -1.62 1.92 11.07
CA SER A 114 -0.49 2.08 10.15
C SER A 114 -0.99 2.46 8.76
N GLU A 115 -0.13 3.11 7.99
CA GLU A 115 -0.37 3.47 6.58
C GLU A 115 -0.21 2.26 5.64
N LEU A 116 -0.29 1.03 6.18
CA LEU A 116 -0.16 -0.18 5.37
C LEU A 116 -1.46 -0.38 4.57
N PRO A 117 -1.39 -0.31 3.22
CA PRO A 117 -2.54 -0.52 2.37
C PRO A 117 -2.97 -1.99 2.42
N GLY A 118 -4.29 -2.23 2.43
CA GLY A 118 -4.85 -3.57 2.28
C GLY A 118 -4.75 -4.08 0.84
N ALA A 119 -5.03 -5.36 0.65
CA ALA A 119 -5.03 -6.04 -0.65
C ALA A 119 -5.93 -5.31 -1.67
N LEU A 120 -7.12 -4.85 -1.27
CA LEU A 120 -8.00 -4.11 -2.18
C LEU A 120 -7.34 -2.84 -2.70
N GLU A 121 -6.74 -2.04 -1.81
CA GLU A 121 -6.11 -0.78 -2.20
C GLU A 121 -4.86 -1.01 -3.08
N GLN A 122 -4.12 -2.09 -2.82
CA GLN A 122 -3.00 -2.51 -3.67
C GLN A 122 -3.47 -2.93 -5.07
N LEU A 123 -4.64 -3.56 -5.16
CA LEU A 123 -5.28 -3.99 -6.41
C LEU A 123 -6.10 -2.88 -7.09
N GLY A 124 -6.06 -1.66 -6.57
CA GLY A 124 -6.72 -0.49 -7.15
C GLY A 124 -8.20 -0.33 -6.78
N GLU A 125 -8.70 -1.09 -5.82
CA GLU A 125 -10.09 -1.09 -5.37
C GLU A 125 -10.23 -0.41 -4.01
N HIS A 126 -11.35 0.28 -3.79
CA HIS A 126 -11.63 0.93 -2.52
C HIS A 126 -12.92 0.39 -1.90
N LEU A 127 -12.80 -0.12 -0.68
CA LEU A 127 -13.93 -0.54 0.15
C LEU A 127 -13.87 0.20 1.50
N PRO A 128 -14.88 1.03 1.83
CA PRO A 128 -14.95 1.66 3.13
C PRO A 128 -14.96 0.62 4.26
N ARG A 129 -14.18 0.87 5.31
CA ARG A 129 -14.08 -0.07 6.45
C ARG A 129 -15.43 -0.31 7.10
N SER A 130 -16.26 0.72 7.21
CA SER A 130 -17.61 0.63 7.76
C SER A 130 -18.47 -0.37 6.97
N THR A 131 -18.37 -0.36 5.64
CA THR A 131 -19.06 -1.29 4.75
C THR A 131 -18.60 -2.73 5.01
N PHE A 132 -17.29 -2.98 5.02
CA PHE A 132 -16.74 -4.31 5.31
C PHE A 132 -17.25 -4.87 6.64
N TYR A 133 -17.11 -4.11 7.73
CA TYR A 133 -17.58 -4.56 9.05
C TYR A 133 -19.11 -4.67 9.13
N SER A 134 -19.86 -3.85 8.38
CA SER A 134 -21.31 -3.97 8.28
C SER A 134 -21.71 -5.31 7.64
N TRP A 135 -21.03 -5.71 6.55
CA TRP A 135 -21.25 -7.00 5.91
C TRP A 135 -20.95 -8.18 6.84
N CYS A 136 -19.84 -8.11 7.60
CA CYS A 136 -19.54 -9.11 8.62
C CYS A 136 -20.64 -9.18 9.69
N LYS A 137 -21.08 -8.03 10.23
CA LYS A 137 -22.10 -7.96 11.28
C LYS A 137 -23.46 -8.49 10.79
N ARG A 138 -23.81 -8.25 9.53
CA ARG A 138 -25.05 -8.74 8.89
C ARG A 138 -24.96 -10.22 8.48
N GLY A 139 -23.79 -10.84 8.56
CA GLY A 139 -23.56 -12.21 8.11
C GLY A 139 -23.52 -12.39 6.59
N TRP A 140 -23.43 -11.29 5.83
CA TRP A 140 -23.30 -11.32 4.37
C TRP A 140 -21.90 -11.77 3.97
N LEU A 141 -20.88 -11.29 4.69
CA LEU A 141 -19.50 -11.77 4.55
C LEU A 141 -19.19 -12.73 5.70
N LYS A 142 -19.01 -14.01 5.38
CA LYS A 142 -18.75 -15.07 6.37
C LYS A 142 -17.24 -15.39 6.43
N PRO A 143 -16.67 -15.58 7.63
CA PRO A 143 -15.32 -16.12 7.75
C PRO A 143 -15.20 -17.50 7.10
N ARG A 144 -14.07 -17.76 6.44
CA ARG A 144 -13.74 -19.03 5.81
C ARG A 144 -12.82 -19.89 6.66
N SER A 145 -12.06 -19.26 7.54
CA SER A 145 -11.26 -19.91 8.56
C SER A 145 -10.99 -18.92 9.70
N TYR A 146 -10.37 -19.40 10.76
CA TYR A 146 -9.98 -18.61 11.91
C TYR A 146 -8.49 -18.82 12.17
N GLN A 147 -7.77 -17.75 12.48
CA GLN A 147 -6.36 -17.80 12.83
C GLN A 147 -6.19 -17.64 14.33
N THR A 148 -5.55 -18.62 14.96
CA THR A 148 -5.25 -18.56 16.40
C THR A 148 -4.18 -17.52 16.68
N ARG A 149 -4.03 -17.16 17.97
CA ARG A 149 -2.91 -16.30 18.41
C ARG A 149 -1.52 -16.91 18.10
N SER A 150 -1.42 -18.24 18.01
CA SER A 150 -0.20 -18.94 17.60
C SER A 150 0.02 -18.96 16.08
N GLY A 151 -0.91 -18.41 15.29
CA GLY A 151 -0.82 -18.33 13.83
C GLY A 151 -1.36 -19.57 13.09
N VAL A 152 -1.96 -20.52 13.80
CA VAL A 152 -2.54 -21.73 13.19
C VAL A 152 -3.90 -21.39 12.58
N ARG A 153 -4.14 -21.83 11.34
CA ARG A 153 -5.44 -21.67 10.66
C ARG A 153 -6.32 -22.88 10.92
N LEU A 154 -7.54 -22.64 11.38
CA LEU A 154 -8.54 -23.65 11.70
C LEU A 154 -9.85 -23.37 10.96
N PRO A 155 -10.62 -24.39 10.54
CA PRO A 155 -11.90 -24.17 9.88
C PRO A 155 -12.95 -23.50 10.80
N GLU A 156 -12.90 -23.82 12.09
CA GLU A 156 -13.86 -23.35 13.09
C GLU A 156 -13.16 -22.54 14.18
N ARG A 157 -13.89 -21.57 14.73
CA ARG A 157 -13.42 -20.72 15.84
C ARG A 157 -13.30 -21.55 17.11
N GLN A 158 -12.13 -21.55 17.74
CA GLN A 158 -11.88 -22.26 19.00
C GLN A 158 -11.93 -21.33 20.21
N SER A 159 -11.55 -20.07 20.02
CA SER A 159 -11.47 -19.05 21.05
C SER A 159 -12.02 -17.72 20.56
N ASP A 160 -12.47 -16.87 21.49
CA ASP A 160 -12.88 -15.51 21.17
C ASP A 160 -11.73 -14.65 20.62
N SER A 161 -10.49 -15.00 20.95
CA SER A 161 -9.29 -14.33 20.45
C SER A 161 -8.87 -14.75 19.04
N ASP A 162 -9.51 -15.76 18.44
CA ASP A 162 -9.17 -16.19 17.09
C ASP A 162 -9.64 -15.16 16.06
N GLU A 163 -8.73 -14.77 15.17
CA GLU A 163 -8.99 -13.77 14.15
C GLU A 163 -9.74 -14.39 12.96
N PRO A 164 -10.90 -13.85 12.55
CA PRO A 164 -11.62 -14.35 11.39
C PRO A 164 -10.87 -14.00 10.09
N MET A 165 -10.77 -14.98 9.21
CA MET A 165 -10.12 -14.88 7.91
C MET A 165 -11.17 -15.00 6.80
N TYR A 166 -11.00 -14.25 5.72
CA TYR A 166 -11.95 -14.12 4.63
C TYR A 166 -11.25 -14.33 3.29
N TRP A 167 -12.02 -14.71 2.28
CA TRP A 167 -11.54 -14.74 0.90
C TRP A 167 -11.82 -13.42 0.21
N LEU A 168 -10.87 -12.99 -0.62
CA LEU A 168 -11.03 -11.79 -1.42
C LEU A 168 -12.12 -11.97 -2.49
N ALA A 169 -12.33 -13.21 -2.99
CA ALA A 169 -13.40 -13.55 -3.93
C ALA A 169 -14.80 -13.24 -3.37
N ASP A 170 -15.07 -13.59 -2.10
CA ASP A 170 -16.37 -13.30 -1.47
C ASP A 170 -16.59 -11.78 -1.33
N VAL A 171 -15.51 -11.05 -1.02
CA VAL A 171 -15.55 -9.59 -0.92
C VAL A 171 -15.86 -8.96 -2.29
N TYR A 172 -15.24 -9.45 -3.36
CA TYR A 172 -15.54 -8.98 -4.71
C TYR A 172 -16.98 -9.26 -5.11
N THR A 173 -17.51 -10.44 -4.81
CA THR A 173 -18.91 -10.80 -5.06
C THR A 173 -19.86 -9.78 -4.42
N LEU A 174 -19.64 -9.44 -3.14
CA LEU A 174 -20.46 -8.44 -2.43
C LEU A 174 -20.27 -7.01 -2.97
N ILE A 175 -19.07 -6.67 -3.44
CA ILE A 175 -18.84 -5.37 -4.11
C ILE A 175 -19.66 -5.29 -5.39
N GLU A 176 -19.70 -6.35 -6.19
CA GLU A 176 -20.46 -6.40 -7.44
C GLU A 176 -21.97 -6.35 -7.19
N GLU A 177 -22.48 -7.15 -6.25
CA GLU A 177 -23.89 -7.14 -5.83
C GLU A 177 -24.34 -5.75 -5.34
N THR A 178 -23.56 -5.13 -4.44
CA THR A 178 -23.90 -3.80 -3.90
C THR A 178 -23.70 -2.65 -4.88
N ARG A 179 -22.90 -2.84 -5.95
CA ARG A 179 -22.83 -1.91 -7.08
C ARG A 179 -24.08 -2.06 -7.95
N ALA A 180 -24.51 -3.29 -8.25
CA ALA A 180 -25.68 -3.57 -9.06
C ALA A 180 -26.97 -2.99 -8.44
N ASP A 181 -27.19 -3.18 -7.14
CA ASP A 181 -28.34 -2.67 -6.38
C ASP A 181 -28.45 -1.14 -6.38
N LYS A 182 -27.35 -0.41 -6.59
CA LYS A 182 -27.35 1.07 -6.64
C LYS A 182 -27.65 1.64 -8.01
N THR A 183 -27.54 0.81 -9.04
CA THR A 183 -27.84 1.16 -10.45
C THR A 183 -29.26 0.77 -10.86
N ALA A 184 -29.97 0.02 -10.03
CA ALA A 184 -31.40 -0.28 -10.17
C ALA A 184 -32.25 0.78 -9.47
#